data_AF-A0A6B0HRB4-F1
#
_entry.id   AF-A0A6B0HRB4-F1
#
_cell.length_a   1.000
_cell.length_b   1.000
_cell.length_c   1.000
_cell.angle_alpha   90.00
_cell.angle_beta   90.00
_cell.angle_gamma   90.00
#
_symmetry.space_group_name_H-M   'P 1'
#
loop_
_entity.id
_entity.type
_entity.pdbx_description
1 polymer ?
#
loop_
_entity_poly.entity_id
_entity_poly.type
_entity_poly.pdbx_seq_one_letter_code
_entity_poly.pdbx_strand_id
1 'polypeptide(L)'
;MVSDSSLSLTEQIVLLALVRSERDGEAPIQTHDLRRQCDRCLERVDTDVVGSPKEADVVRSLYRLEDDGVVEEIEMTGTSPTGKGRPAYAVADPPETVLETVDDDIVDSVFG
;
A
#
# COMPACT_ATOMS: atom_id res chain seq x y z
N MET A 1 -14.07 10.63 -18.79
CA MET A 1 -12.67 10.27 -19.07
C MET A 1 -12.37 9.12 -18.15
N VAL A 2 -12.39 7.89 -18.67
CA VAL A 2 -12.04 6.70 -17.89
C VAL A 2 -10.54 6.51 -18.12
N SER A 3 -9.74 6.76 -17.09
CA SER A 3 -8.32 6.41 -17.13
C SER A 3 -8.24 4.88 -17.03
N ASP A 4 -8.00 4.24 -18.17
CA ASP A 4 -7.65 2.83 -18.26
C ASP A 4 -6.24 2.62 -17.68
N SER A 5 -6.12 2.68 -16.36
CA SER A 5 -4.92 2.26 -15.65
C SER A 5 -5.31 1.14 -14.72
N SER A 6 -5.25 -0.08 -15.23
CA SER A 6 -5.17 -1.26 -14.38
C SER A 6 -3.97 -1.08 -13.44
N LEU A 7 -4.20 -1.19 -12.13
CA LEU A 7 -3.13 -1.15 -11.15
C LEU A 7 -2.08 -2.21 -11.47
N SER A 8 -0.81 -1.84 -11.45
CA SER A 8 0.30 -2.79 -11.47
C SER A 8 0.25 -3.69 -10.24
N LEU A 9 0.84 -4.87 -10.32
CA LEU A 9 0.90 -5.78 -9.18
C LEU A 9 1.53 -5.13 -7.94
N THR A 10 2.55 -4.29 -8.11
CA THR A 10 3.16 -3.58 -6.96
C THR A 10 2.18 -2.60 -6.32
N GLU A 11 1.41 -1.85 -7.10
CA GLU A 11 0.37 -0.94 -6.58
C GLU A 11 -0.72 -1.72 -5.86
N GLN A 12 -1.18 -2.84 -6.43
CA GLN A 12 -2.16 -3.73 -5.81
C GLN A 12 -1.66 -4.27 -4.46
N ILE A 13 -0.43 -4.78 -4.41
CA ILE A 13 0.18 -5.28 -3.17
C ILE A 13 0.34 -4.16 -2.12
N VAL A 14 0.69 -2.94 -2.54
CA VAL A 14 0.76 -1.77 -1.65
C VAL A 14 -0.60 -1.44 -1.05
N LEU A 15 -1.67 -1.45 -1.86
CA LEU A 15 -3.03 -1.22 -1.36
C LEU A 15 -3.48 -2.31 -0.39
N LEU A 16 -3.23 -3.59 -0.70
CA LEU A 16 -3.54 -4.71 0.21
C LEU A 16 -2.79 -4.60 1.54
N ALA A 17 -1.52 -4.21 1.49
CA ALA A 17 -0.70 -3.98 2.67
C ALA A 17 -1.23 -2.83 3.53
N LEU A 18 -1.65 -1.70 2.92
CA LEU A 18 -2.27 -0.58 3.63
C LEU A 18 -3.61 -0.95 4.25
N VAL A 19 -4.49 -1.62 3.49
CA VAL A 19 -5.79 -2.10 3.98
C VAL A 19 -5.60 -3.05 5.16
N ARG A 20 -4.64 -3.97 5.06
CA ARG A 20 -4.30 -4.88 6.16
C ARG A 20 -3.82 -4.11 7.38
N SER A 21 -2.90 -3.17 7.21
CA SER A 21 -2.41 -2.32 8.29
C SER A 21 -3.54 -1.52 8.95
N GLU A 22 -4.51 -1.03 8.18
CA GLU A 22 -5.67 -0.34 8.75
C GLU A 22 -6.55 -1.28 9.58
N ARG A 23 -6.84 -2.47 9.07
CA ARG A 23 -7.59 -3.51 9.80
C ARG A 23 -6.89 -3.97 11.07
N ASP A 24 -5.55 -4.03 11.05
CA ASP A 24 -4.71 -4.39 12.19
C ASP A 24 -4.50 -3.21 13.17
N GLY A 25 -4.98 -2.00 12.84
CA GLY A 25 -4.81 -0.79 13.66
C GLY A 25 -3.40 -0.19 13.64
N GLU A 26 -2.62 -0.53 12.60
CA GLU A 26 -1.24 -0.09 12.37
C GLU A 26 -1.15 1.09 11.39
N ALA A 27 -2.24 1.49 10.73
CA ALA A 27 -2.30 2.69 9.90
C ALA A 27 -2.54 3.97 10.74
N PRO A 28 -1.93 5.12 10.39
CA PRO A 28 -1.07 5.34 9.23
C PRO A 28 0.34 4.73 9.42
N ILE A 29 0.85 4.10 8.36
CA ILE A 29 2.07 3.28 8.41
C ILE A 29 3.21 3.92 7.61
N GLN A 30 4.44 3.87 8.14
CA GLN A 30 5.62 4.38 7.43
C GLN A 30 6.13 3.36 6.40
N THR A 31 6.77 3.85 5.33
CA THR A 31 7.25 3.02 4.19
C THR A 31 8.06 1.78 4.60
N HIS A 32 8.88 1.87 5.65
CA HIS A 32 9.71 0.76 6.10
C HIS A 32 8.91 -0.41 6.70
N ASP A 33 7.85 -0.12 7.44
CA ASP A 33 6.92 -1.12 7.98
C ASP A 33 5.94 -1.58 6.91
N LEU A 34 5.49 -0.66 6.05
CA LEU A 34 4.64 -1.00 4.91
C LEU A 34 5.31 -2.03 4.00
N ARG A 35 6.62 -1.90 3.74
CA ARG A 35 7.37 -2.88 2.94
C ARG A 35 7.30 -4.28 3.55
N ARG A 36 7.35 -4.41 4.88
CA ARG A 36 7.19 -5.71 5.55
C ARG A 36 5.78 -6.26 5.37
N GLN A 37 4.77 -5.41 5.31
CA GLN A 37 3.40 -5.84 5.02
C GLN A 37 3.22 -6.27 3.56
N CYS A 38 3.87 -5.58 2.62
CA CYS A 38 3.93 -6.03 1.22
C CYS A 38 4.54 -7.44 1.10
N ASP A 39 5.63 -7.71 1.83
CA ASP A 39 6.26 -9.04 1.87
C ASP A 39 5.26 -10.11 2.33
N ARG A 40 4.53 -9.86 3.42
CA ARG A 40 3.53 -10.80 3.96
C ARG A 40 2.32 -11.02 3.04
N CYS A 41 1.98 -10.03 2.22
CA CYS A 41 0.93 -10.18 1.21
C CYS A 41 1.44 -11.06 0.07
N LEU A 42 2.65 -10.80 -0.44
CA LEU A 42 3.25 -11.61 -1.51
C LEU A 42 3.49 -13.06 -1.13
N GLU A 43 3.82 -13.35 0.13
CA GLU A 43 3.91 -14.73 0.64
C GLU A 43 2.60 -15.53 0.50
N ARG A 44 1.45 -14.85 0.37
CA ARG A 44 0.13 -15.46 0.22
C ARG A 44 -0.36 -15.52 -1.23
N VAL A 45 0.11 -14.60 -2.07
CA VAL A 45 -0.30 -14.57 -3.47
C VAL A 45 0.43 -15.68 -4.22
N ASP A 46 -0.33 -16.61 -4.80
CA ASP A 46 0.20 -17.71 -5.60
C ASP A 46 0.60 -17.23 -7.00
N THR A 47 1.65 -16.40 -7.04
CA THR A 47 2.18 -15.80 -8.27
C THR A 47 3.65 -16.15 -8.45
N ASP A 48 4.09 -16.35 -9.69
CA ASP A 48 5.47 -16.64 -10.08
C ASP A 48 6.44 -15.45 -9.87
N VAL A 49 6.11 -14.51 -8.98
CA VAL A 49 6.92 -13.32 -8.73
C VAL A 49 8.18 -13.68 -7.97
N VAL A 50 9.31 -13.47 -8.63
CA VAL A 50 10.63 -13.65 -8.04
C VAL A 50 11.02 -12.41 -7.21
N GLY A 51 10.48 -12.35 -5.99
CA GLY A 51 10.98 -11.48 -4.92
C GLY A 51 10.11 -10.27 -4.56
N SER A 52 10.41 -9.71 -3.39
CA SER A 52 9.73 -8.56 -2.80
C SER A 52 9.99 -7.23 -3.52
N PRO A 53 9.03 -6.29 -3.49
CA PRO A 53 9.22 -4.95 -4.04
C PRO A 53 10.31 -4.21 -3.25
N LYS A 54 11.16 -3.47 -3.97
CA LYS A 54 12.16 -2.63 -3.32
C LYS A 54 11.49 -1.38 -2.76
N GLU A 55 12.15 -0.73 -1.81
CA GLU A 55 11.66 0.53 -1.22
C GLU A 55 11.36 1.60 -2.29
N ALA A 56 12.20 1.72 -3.31
CA ALA A 56 11.98 2.66 -4.40
C ALA A 56 10.71 2.34 -5.22
N ASP A 57 10.36 1.07 -5.35
CA ASP A 57 9.17 0.65 -6.09
C ASP A 57 7.92 0.93 -5.25
N VAL A 58 7.95 0.61 -3.96
CA VAL A 58 6.89 0.96 -3.00
C VAL A 58 6.65 2.48 -2.96
N VAL A 59 7.71 3.29 -2.87
CA VAL A 59 7.59 4.77 -2.84
C VAL A 59 6.98 5.30 -4.14
N ARG A 60 7.38 4.77 -5.30
CA ARG A 60 6.78 5.17 -6.58
C ARG A 60 5.30 4.83 -6.65
N SER A 61 4.93 3.63 -6.20
CA SER A 61 3.52 3.21 -6.11
C SER A 61 2.74 4.13 -5.18
N LEU A 62 3.27 4.47 -4.01
CA LEU A 62 2.62 5.39 -3.07
C LEU A 62 2.36 6.77 -3.69
N TYR A 63 3.35 7.38 -4.36
CA TYR A 63 3.14 8.67 -5.01
C TYR A 63 2.09 8.61 -6.11
N ARG A 64 2.05 7.52 -6.88
CA ARG A 64 1.03 7.38 -7.92
C ARG A 64 -0.36 7.17 -7.34
N LEU A 65 -0.49 6.32 -6.34
CA LEU A 65 -1.76 6.07 -5.65
C LEU A 65 -2.27 7.31 -4.91
N GLU A 66 -1.36 8.17 -4.43
CA GLU A 66 -1.69 9.48 -3.85
C GLU A 66 -2.14 10.47 -4.93
N ASP A 67 -1.46 10.56 -6.08
CA ASP A 67 -1.90 11.36 -7.23
C ASP A 67 -3.28 10.92 -7.77
N ASP A 68 -3.56 9.61 -7.73
CA ASP A 68 -4.86 9.02 -8.08
C ASP A 68 -5.92 9.18 -6.96
N GLY A 69 -5.54 9.68 -5.77
CA GLY A 69 -6.44 9.96 -4.65
C GLY A 69 -6.88 8.73 -3.84
N VAL A 70 -6.23 7.57 -4.02
CA VAL A 70 -6.56 6.31 -3.32
C VAL A 70 -5.82 6.19 -1.98
N VAL A 71 -4.67 6.85 -1.86
CA VAL A 71 -3.81 6.84 -0.67
C VAL A 71 -3.58 8.27 -0.19
N GLU A 72 -3.54 8.46 1.13
CA GLU A 72 -3.20 9.75 1.73
C GLU A 72 -1.79 9.70 2.34
N GLU A 73 -0.98 10.71 2.03
CA GLU A 73 0.26 10.99 2.75
C GLU A 73 -0.03 11.82 4.00
N ILE A 74 0.36 11.30 5.16
CA ILE A 74 0.17 11.94 6.47
C ILE A 74 1.52 12.42 6.99
N GLU A 75 1.64 13.75 7.12
CA GLU A 75 2.81 14.37 7.75
C GLU A 75 2.86 14.03 9.24
N MET A 76 3.88 13.25 9.64
CA MET A 76 4.13 12.91 11.04
C MET A 76 4.69 14.14 11.79
N THR A 77 3.85 14.83 12.57
CA THR A 77 4.31 15.91 13.45
C THR A 77 4.98 15.33 14.71
N GLY A 78 6.26 14.97 14.63
CA GLY A 78 7.01 14.39 15.75
C GLY A 78 8.53 14.41 15.57
N THR A 79 9.19 15.14 16.45
CA THR A 79 10.63 15.39 16.63
C THR A 79 11.62 14.31 16.18
N SER A 80 12.19 14.48 14.97
CA SER A 80 13.57 14.06 14.70
C SER A 80 14.50 15.28 14.86
N PRO A 81 15.71 15.16 15.43
CA PRO A 81 16.68 16.27 15.53
C PRO A 81 17.04 16.91 14.18
N THR A 82 16.79 16.21 13.06
CA THR A 82 17.09 16.66 11.70
C THR A 82 15.91 17.30 10.96
N GLY A 83 14.74 17.41 11.58
CA GLY A 83 13.55 17.98 10.96
C GLY A 83 12.90 17.04 9.94
N LYS A 84 11.60 16.78 10.15
CA LYS A 84 10.71 15.89 9.38
C LYS A 84 10.99 14.38 9.58
N GLY A 85 10.12 13.71 10.32
CA GLY A 85 10.00 12.26 10.23
C GLY A 85 9.58 11.87 8.81
N ARG A 86 9.89 10.64 8.38
CA ARG A 86 9.35 10.14 7.11
C ARG A 86 7.82 10.13 7.17
N PRO A 87 7.12 10.46 6.08
CA PRO A 87 5.67 10.42 6.06
C PRO A 87 5.15 9.02 6.35
N ALA A 88 3.91 8.98 6.83
CA ALA A 88 3.12 7.78 6.99
C ALA A 88 1.98 7.79 5.98
N TYR A 89 1.39 6.63 5.71
CA TYR A 89 0.40 6.46 4.66
C TYR A 89 -0.80 5.69 5.18
N ALA A 90 -1.99 6.05 4.69
CA ALA A 90 -3.25 5.35 4.92
C ALA A 90 -4.06 5.33 3.62
N VAL A 91 -5.08 4.47 3.53
CA VAL A 91 -6.03 4.56 2.42
C VAL A 91 -6.95 5.76 2.60
N ALA A 92 -7.35 6.40 1.50
CA ALA A 92 -8.23 7.57 1.50
C ALA A 92 -9.71 7.18 1.69
N ASP A 93 -10.06 5.99 1.20
CA ASP A 93 -11.41 5.44 1.22
C ASP A 93 -11.50 4.23 2.18
N PRO A 94 -12.73 3.85 2.61
CA PRO A 94 -12.92 2.64 3.41
C PRO A 94 -12.24 1.41 2.78
N PRO A 95 -11.67 0.51 3.60
CA PRO A 95 -10.98 -0.69 3.12
C PRO A 95 -11.73 -1.46 2.04
N GLU A 96 -13.04 -1.61 2.18
CA GLU A 96 -13.89 -2.34 1.24
C GLU A 96 -13.90 -1.67 -0.15
N THR A 97 -13.98 -0.34 -0.20
CA THR A 97 -13.94 0.44 -1.45
C THR A 97 -12.58 0.35 -2.12
N VAL A 98 -11.50 0.37 -1.34
CA VAL A 98 -10.15 0.20 -1.91
C VAL A 98 -9.95 -1.21 -2.47
N LEU A 99 -10.47 -2.24 -1.81
CA LEU A 99 -10.36 -3.61 -2.30
C LEU A 99 -11.07 -3.82 -3.65
N GLU A 100 -12.14 -3.07 -3.95
CA GLU A 100 -12.80 -3.11 -5.27
C GLU A 100 -11.89 -2.63 -6.42
N THR A 101 -10.78 -1.93 -6.11
CA THR A 101 -9.79 -1.49 -7.11
C THR A 101 -8.70 -2.53 -7.38
N VAL A 102 -8.59 -3.54 -6.53
CA VAL A 102 -7.60 -4.61 -6.60
C VAL A 102 -8.20 -5.84 -7.28
N ASP A 103 -7.38 -6.64 -7.97
CA ASP A 103 -7.84 -7.89 -8.57
C ASP A 103 -8.40 -8.85 -7.51
N ASP A 104 -9.63 -9.34 -7.74
CA ASP A 104 -10.36 -10.21 -6.80
C ASP A 104 -9.59 -11.48 -6.43
N ASP A 105 -8.84 -12.08 -7.38
CA ASP A 105 -8.06 -13.30 -7.11
C ASP A 105 -6.91 -13.01 -6.13
N ILE A 106 -6.33 -11.80 -6.20
CA ILE A 106 -5.27 -11.35 -5.29
C ILE A 106 -5.86 -10.99 -3.93
N VAL A 107 -7.03 -10.35 -3.90
CA VAL A 107 -7.77 -10.07 -2.65
C VAL A 107 -8.09 -11.37 -1.92
N ASP A 108 -8.66 -12.36 -2.61
CA ASP A 108 -9.00 -13.68 -2.04
C ASP A 108 -7.76 -14.41 -1.54
N SER A 109 -6.65 -14.36 -2.28
CA SER A 109 -5.39 -14.96 -1.83
C SER A 109 -4.87 -14.38 -0.50
N VAL A 110 -5.07 -13.08 -0.26
CA VAL A 110 -4.53 -12.39 0.92
C VAL A 110 -5.49 -12.42 2.12
N PHE A 111 -6.80 -12.31 1.88
CA PHE A 111 -7.83 -12.13 2.91
C PHE A 111 -8.86 -13.27 3.01
N GLY A 112 -8.85 -14.23 2.09
CA GLY A 112 -9.69 -15.45 2.11
C GLY A 112 -9.27 -16.49 3.15
#